data_AF-A0A2W4UKD7-F1
#
_entry.id   AF-A0A2W4UKD7-F1
#
_cell.length_a   1.000
_cell.length_b   1.000
_cell.length_c   1.000
_cell.angle_alpha   90.00
_cell.angle_beta   90.00
_cell.angle_gamma   90.00
#
_symmetry.space_group_name_H-M   'P 1'
#
loop_
_entity.id
_entity.type
_entity.pdbx_description
1 polymer ?
#
loop_
_entity_poly.entity_id
_entity_poly.type
_entity_poly.pdbx_seq_one_letter_code
_entity_poly.pdbx_strand_id
1 'polypeptide(L)'
;MGKVCERYGTDNREKAMFCLGCGMKLVAGPHPEASPASARADAAHAGPDTATTSVAPARGVIGKRLLQVGLLLGAAALTAWFYLHQQSSGSQQPMPAPVAAATAVEAQAYTASVPEVPAPATEPVTAPVQPAFDPAASAATAEQMIEQNKQRARLNQQRLERERRERLLAGQEQALAARELERQREEQASRQAGIAAAQPVRASPAPIQPVAPVLTVSRICDQAGNFFAREVCRLRECNKASHASDPICVNFRRMEENNRALQQNE
;
A
#
# COMPACT_ATOMS: atom_id res chain seq x y z
N MET A 1 11.70 -13.52 26.27
CA MET A 1 12.17 -12.23 26.83
C MET A 1 12.60 -11.34 25.68
N GLY A 2 12.03 -10.13 25.55
CA GLY A 2 12.35 -9.21 24.45
C GLY A 2 13.79 -8.67 24.51
N LYS A 3 14.25 -8.06 23.40
CA LYS A 3 15.56 -7.43 23.31
C LYS A 3 15.45 -5.96 23.70
N VAL A 4 16.12 -5.57 24.77
CA VAL A 4 16.15 -4.17 25.21
C VAL A 4 17.24 -3.43 24.44
N CYS A 5 16.89 -2.29 23.85
CA CYS A 5 17.88 -1.42 23.21
C CYS A 5 18.74 -0.72 24.27
N GLU A 6 20.06 -0.93 24.27
CA GLU A 6 20.98 -0.31 25.23
C GLU A 6 20.94 1.23 25.23
N ARG A 7 20.60 1.84 24.09
CA ARG A 7 20.59 3.29 23.93
C ARG A 7 19.33 3.98 24.46
N TYR A 8 18.18 3.32 24.36
CA TYR A 8 16.87 3.94 24.64
C TYR A 8 15.98 3.14 25.60
N GLY A 9 16.44 1.98 26.07
CA GLY A 9 15.67 1.12 26.98
C GLY A 9 14.39 0.55 26.38
N THR A 10 14.17 0.69 25.07
CA THR A 10 12.96 0.21 24.40
C THR A 10 12.97 -1.33 24.35
N ASP A 11 11.91 -1.95 24.84
CA ASP A 11 11.71 -3.40 24.72
C ASP A 11 11.23 -3.75 23.30
N ASN A 12 12.06 -4.49 22.57
CA ASN A 12 11.78 -4.90 21.20
C ASN A 12 11.40 -6.39 21.17
N ARG A 13 10.56 -6.77 20.19
CA ARG A 13 10.22 -8.18 19.95
C ARG A 13 11.49 -9.00 19.78
N GLU A 14 11.48 -10.25 20.24
CA GLU A 14 12.64 -11.16 20.21
C GLU A 14 13.29 -11.30 18.83
N LYS A 15 12.48 -11.23 17.76
CA LYS A 15 12.91 -11.33 16.36
C LYS A 15 13.24 -9.97 15.71
N ALA A 16 13.19 -8.87 16.44
CA ALA A 16 13.50 -7.56 15.91
C ALA A 16 15.00 -7.46 15.59
N MET A 17 15.31 -7.11 14.34
CA MET A 17 16.67 -6.85 13.88
C MET A 17 17.11 -5.40 14.16
N PHE A 18 16.14 -4.51 14.40
CA PHE A 18 16.35 -3.08 14.62
C PHE A 18 15.50 -2.60 15.80
N CYS A 19 15.99 -1.61 16.52
CA CYS A 19 15.25 -0.95 17.58
C CYS A 19 14.11 -0.11 16.99
N LEU A 20 12.88 -0.27 17.49
CA LEU A 20 11.71 0.51 17.05
C LEU A 20 11.83 2.01 17.38
N GLY A 21 12.55 2.36 18.45
CA GLY A 21 12.71 3.76 18.86
C GLY A 21 13.74 4.53 18.05
N CYS A 22 14.86 3.89 17.68
CA CYS A 22 16.00 4.60 17.08
C CYS A 22 16.54 4.03 15.77
N GLY A 23 16.00 2.90 15.30
CA GLY A 23 16.40 2.26 14.05
C GLY A 23 17.76 1.57 14.06
N MET A 24 18.52 1.60 15.17
CA MET A 24 19.82 0.92 15.22
C MET A 24 19.67 -0.60 15.24
N LYS A 25 20.61 -1.29 14.57
CA LYS A 25 20.65 -2.75 14.50
C LYS A 25 20.90 -3.32 15.88
N LEU A 26 20.01 -4.21 16.33
CA LEU A 26 20.19 -4.95 17.57
C LEU A 26 21.13 -6.11 17.28
N VAL A 27 22.31 -6.12 17.93
CA VAL A 27 23.29 -7.19 17.76
C VAL A 27 22.66 -8.50 18.26
N ALA A 28 22.60 -9.51 17.40
CA ALA A 28 22.20 -10.85 17.80
C ALA A 28 23.37 -11.48 18.58
N GLY A 29 23.42 -11.21 19.88
CA GLY A 29 24.34 -11.94 20.76
C GLY A 29 24.00 -13.45 20.73
N PRO A 30 24.99 -14.34 20.75
CA PRO A 30 24.74 -15.76 20.99
C PRO A 30 24.08 -15.90 22.36
N HIS A 31 22.91 -16.52 22.39
CA HIS A 31 22.19 -16.84 23.63
C HIS A 31 23.12 -17.60 24.58
N PRO A 32 23.47 -17.07 25.77
CA PRO A 32 23.98 -17.92 26.82
C PRO A 32 22.82 -18.76 27.31
N GLU A 33 23.00 -20.07 27.22
CA GLU A 33 22.17 -21.09 27.84
C GLU A 33 21.96 -20.75 29.33
N ALA A 34 20.71 -20.88 29.78
CA ALA A 34 20.32 -20.53 31.13
C ALA A 34 21.10 -21.35 32.17
N SER A 35 21.87 -20.67 33.02
CA SER A 35 22.44 -21.27 34.23
C SER A 35 21.52 -20.96 35.42
N PRO A 36 21.02 -21.95 36.18
CA PRO A 36 20.16 -21.72 37.33
C PRO A 36 20.98 -21.79 38.63
N ALA A 37 21.49 -20.66 39.11
CA ALA A 37 21.94 -20.52 40.49
C ALA A 37 22.25 -19.05 40.81
N SER A 38 21.40 -18.39 41.60
CA SER A 38 21.81 -17.98 42.96
C SER A 38 20.67 -17.23 43.65
N ALA A 39 20.33 -17.72 44.84
CA ALA A 39 19.50 -17.07 45.83
C ALA A 39 20.37 -16.27 46.80
N ARG A 40 19.76 -15.27 47.47
CA ARG A 40 20.29 -14.40 48.55
C ARG A 40 21.27 -13.32 48.04
N ALA A 41 21.30 -12.08 48.54
CA ALA A 41 20.94 -11.56 49.86
C ALA A 41 20.55 -10.06 49.84
N ASP A 42 19.60 -9.70 50.70
CA ASP A 42 19.50 -8.54 51.62
C ASP A 42 20.01 -7.11 51.29
N ALA A 43 19.10 -6.18 51.60
CA ALA A 43 19.25 -4.98 52.44
C ALA A 43 19.36 -3.58 51.79
N ALA A 44 18.29 -2.83 52.12
CA ALA A 44 18.25 -1.41 52.48
C ALA A 44 18.41 -0.39 51.35
N HIS A 45 17.34 0.37 51.09
CA HIS A 45 17.25 1.80 51.44
C HIS A 45 15.78 2.24 51.54
N ALA A 46 15.51 3.09 52.53
CA ALA A 46 14.20 3.53 53.03
C ALA A 46 13.41 4.42 52.05
N GLY A 47 12.08 4.50 52.28
CA GLY A 47 11.02 5.13 51.46
C GLY A 47 11.01 6.67 51.39
N PRO A 48 9.85 7.39 51.26
CA PRO A 48 8.45 6.92 51.36
C PRO A 48 7.52 7.30 50.17
N ASP A 49 6.40 6.60 50.12
CA ASP A 49 5.04 6.99 49.69
C ASP A 49 4.82 7.90 48.48
N THR A 50 4.27 7.30 47.41
CA THR A 50 3.11 7.88 46.72
C THR A 50 2.18 6.77 46.25
N ALA A 51 0.99 6.75 46.83
CA ALA A 51 -0.12 5.93 46.40
C ALA A 51 -0.44 6.20 44.92
N THR A 52 -0.26 5.19 44.08
CA THR A 52 -1.00 5.10 42.82
C THR A 52 -1.57 3.69 42.73
N THR A 53 -2.89 3.63 42.90
CA THR A 53 -3.74 2.47 42.74
C THR A 53 -3.54 1.91 41.34
N SER A 54 -2.69 0.89 41.22
CA SER A 54 -2.52 0.11 39.99
C SER A 54 -3.77 -0.74 39.78
N VAL A 55 -4.71 -0.22 38.99
CA VAL A 55 -5.82 -0.99 38.46
C VAL A 55 -5.25 -2.03 37.50
N ALA A 56 -5.23 -3.29 37.94
CA ALA A 56 -4.96 -4.42 37.05
C ALA A 56 -6.07 -4.49 35.99
N PRO A 57 -5.76 -4.48 34.68
CA PRO A 57 -6.79 -4.74 33.68
C PRO A 57 -7.20 -6.20 33.79
N ALA A 58 -8.45 -6.41 34.18
CA ALA A 58 -9.11 -7.71 34.10
C ALA A 58 -8.95 -8.24 32.68
N ARG A 59 -8.23 -9.37 32.54
CA ARG A 59 -8.10 -10.12 31.28
C ARG A 59 -9.47 -10.73 30.95
N GLY A 60 -10.34 -9.91 30.38
CA GLY A 60 -11.59 -10.33 29.78
C GLY A 60 -11.33 -11.18 28.54
N VAL A 61 -12.05 -12.30 28.44
CA VAL A 61 -12.01 -13.31 27.37
C VAL A 61 -12.27 -12.72 25.96
N ILE A 62 -12.71 -11.47 25.89
CA ILE A 62 -13.01 -10.71 24.67
C ILE A 62 -11.74 -10.39 23.84
N GLY A 63 -10.57 -10.27 24.47
CA GLY A 63 -9.32 -9.93 23.78
C GLY A 63 -8.84 -10.97 22.75
N LYS A 64 -9.20 -12.25 22.92
CA LYS A 64 -8.81 -13.30 21.97
C LYS A 64 -9.55 -13.22 20.63
N ARG A 65 -10.81 -12.76 20.62
CA ARG A 65 -11.59 -12.66 19.37
C ARG A 65 -11.15 -11.46 18.52
N LEU A 66 -10.83 -10.33 19.15
CA LEU A 66 -10.27 -9.16 18.45
C LEU A 66 -8.91 -9.46 17.82
N LEU A 67 -8.05 -10.24 18.50
CA LEU A 67 -6.77 -10.65 17.94
C LEU A 67 -6.92 -11.57 16.71
N GLN A 68 -7.90 -12.50 16.74
CA GLN A 68 -8.16 -13.39 15.60
C GLN A 68 -8.73 -12.64 14.40
N VAL A 69 -9.66 -11.70 14.60
CA VAL A 69 -10.21 -10.89 13.49
C VAL A 69 -9.13 -9.99 12.89
N GLY A 70 -8.28 -9.38 13.73
CA GLY A 70 -7.14 -8.58 13.25
C GLY A 70 -6.13 -9.40 12.45
N LEU A 71 -5.87 -10.66 12.84
CA LEU A 71 -4.96 -11.55 12.12
C LEU A 71 -5.52 -11.93 10.73
N LEU A 72 -6.83 -12.20 10.63
CA LEU A 72 -7.49 -12.56 9.37
C LEU A 72 -7.50 -11.37 8.39
N LEU A 73 -7.80 -10.16 8.88
CA LEU A 73 -7.76 -8.94 8.05
C LEU A 73 -6.33 -8.61 7.58
N GLY A 74 -5.34 -8.76 8.45
CA GLY A 74 -3.93 -8.57 8.09
C GLY A 74 -3.44 -9.56 7.02
N ALA A 75 -3.84 -10.83 7.12
CA ALA A 75 -3.51 -11.85 6.13
C ALA A 75 -4.16 -11.56 4.76
N ALA A 76 -5.42 -11.12 4.73
CA ALA A 76 -6.11 -10.77 3.50
C ALA A 76 -5.49 -9.53 2.80
N ALA A 77 -5.04 -8.54 3.58
CA ALA A 77 -4.35 -7.38 3.03
C ALA A 77 -2.99 -7.75 2.41
N LEU A 78 -2.24 -8.67 3.04
CA LEU A 78 -0.95 -9.15 2.52
C LEU A 78 -1.11 -9.98 1.25
N THR A 79 -2.14 -10.83 1.16
CA THR A 79 -2.40 -11.61 -0.06
C THR A 79 -2.87 -10.71 -1.21
N ALA A 80 -3.73 -9.72 -0.94
CA ALA A 80 -4.14 -8.73 -1.94
C ALA A 80 -2.96 -7.90 -2.46
N TRP A 81 -2.06 -7.44 -1.58
CA TRP A 81 -0.85 -6.73 -1.98
C TRP A 81 0.08 -7.61 -2.82
N PHE A 82 0.33 -8.85 -2.39
CA PHE A 82 1.19 -9.78 -3.15
C PHE A 82 0.63 -10.09 -4.54
N TYR A 83 -0.70 -10.23 -4.66
CA TYR A 83 -1.37 -10.48 -5.94
C TYR A 83 -1.26 -9.28 -6.89
N LEU A 84 -1.43 -8.06 -6.38
CA LEU A 84 -1.22 -6.83 -7.16
C LEU A 84 0.24 -6.70 -7.63
N HIS A 85 1.18 -7.06 -6.75
CA HIS A 85 2.61 -6.95 -7.09
C HIS A 85 3.03 -7.97 -8.14
N GLN A 86 2.52 -9.21 -8.10
CA GLN A 86 2.76 -10.18 -9.17
C GLN A 86 2.24 -9.71 -10.53
N GLN A 87 1.07 -9.05 -10.56
CA GLN A 87 0.49 -8.54 -11.80
C GLN A 87 1.36 -7.46 -12.45
N SER A 88 2.00 -6.61 -11.64
CA SER A 88 2.92 -5.57 -12.13
C SER A 88 4.23 -6.13 -12.71
N SER A 89 4.68 -7.30 -12.25
CA SER A 89 5.94 -7.90 -12.68
C SER A 89 5.79 -8.79 -13.93
N GLY A 90 4.56 -9.17 -14.31
CA GLY A 90 4.28 -10.03 -15.45
C GLY A 90 4.27 -9.32 -16.82
N SER A 91 4.43 -8.00 -16.88
CA SER A 91 4.31 -7.22 -18.12
C SER A 91 5.59 -7.11 -18.95
N GLN A 92 6.68 -7.77 -18.55
CA GLN A 92 7.89 -7.89 -19.38
C GLN A 92 7.96 -9.28 -20.04
N GLN A 93 6.98 -9.60 -20.89
CA GLN A 93 7.24 -10.59 -21.95
C GLN A 93 7.87 -9.85 -23.14
N PRO A 94 9.03 -10.31 -23.64
CA PRO A 94 9.59 -9.80 -24.88
C PRO A 94 8.60 -10.14 -26.01
N MET A 95 8.10 -9.10 -26.69
CA MET A 95 7.32 -9.27 -27.91
C MET A 95 8.13 -10.10 -28.92
N PRO A 96 7.59 -11.21 -29.48
CA PRO A 96 8.21 -11.84 -30.63
C PRO A 96 8.10 -10.88 -31.82
N ALA A 97 9.23 -10.67 -32.51
CA ALA A 97 9.31 -9.84 -33.70
C ALA A 97 8.32 -10.31 -34.79
N PRO A 98 7.76 -9.39 -35.60
CA PRO A 98 6.91 -9.77 -36.72
C PRO A 98 7.76 -10.48 -37.77
N VAL A 99 7.53 -11.78 -37.96
CA VAL A 99 8.03 -12.53 -39.12
C VAL A 99 7.34 -11.98 -40.36
N ALA A 100 8.11 -11.23 -41.15
CA ALA A 100 7.75 -10.82 -42.49
C ALA A 100 7.53 -12.06 -43.36
N ALA A 101 6.44 -12.03 -44.12
CA ALA A 101 6.14 -13.00 -45.16
C ALA A 101 7.27 -13.03 -46.19
N ALA A 102 7.85 -14.21 -46.40
CA ALA A 102 8.58 -14.56 -47.60
C ALA A 102 8.02 -15.89 -48.10
N THR A 103 7.14 -15.77 -49.09
CA THR A 103 6.87 -16.81 -50.08
C THR A 103 8.18 -17.22 -50.75
N ALA A 104 8.54 -18.50 -50.66
CA ALA A 104 9.31 -19.19 -51.69
C ALA A 104 9.12 -20.70 -51.52
N VAL A 105 8.44 -21.28 -52.51
CA VAL A 105 8.39 -22.72 -52.79
C VAL A 105 9.80 -23.17 -53.13
N GLU A 106 10.37 -24.11 -52.38
CA GLU A 106 11.44 -24.96 -52.92
C GLU A 106 11.34 -26.37 -52.34
N ALA A 107 10.98 -27.29 -53.23
CA ALA A 107 11.07 -28.71 -53.02
C ALA A 107 12.55 -29.11 -52.99
N GLN A 108 13.01 -29.67 -51.87
CA GLN A 108 14.27 -30.42 -51.86
C GLN A 108 14.05 -31.73 -51.10
N ALA A 109 13.88 -32.78 -51.91
CA ALA A 109 14.20 -34.14 -51.52
C ALA A 109 15.70 -34.19 -51.21
N TYR A 110 16.05 -34.57 -49.98
CA TYR A 110 17.40 -35.02 -49.65
C TYR A 110 17.36 -36.46 -49.16
N THR A 111 17.89 -37.29 -50.05
CA THR A 111 18.42 -38.63 -49.86
C THR A 111 19.34 -38.76 -48.66
N ALA A 112 19.15 -39.87 -47.95
CA ALA A 112 20.13 -40.71 -47.25
C ALA A 112 21.52 -40.11 -46.96
N SER A 113 21.87 -40.07 -45.67
CA SER A 113 23.24 -40.19 -45.19
C SER A 113 23.24 -40.77 -43.77
N VAL A 114 23.57 -42.06 -43.70
CA VAL A 114 23.86 -42.82 -42.48
C VAL A 114 25.22 -42.37 -41.92
N PRO A 115 25.34 -42.14 -40.61
CA PRO A 115 26.61 -42.31 -39.92
C PRO A 115 26.56 -43.59 -39.09
N GLU A 116 27.34 -44.57 -39.54
CA GLU A 116 27.66 -45.81 -38.83
C GLU A 116 28.59 -45.47 -37.66
N VAL A 117 28.16 -45.80 -36.43
CA VAL A 117 28.96 -45.69 -35.20
C VAL A 117 28.87 -47.04 -34.47
N PRO A 118 29.98 -47.57 -33.90
CA PRO A 118 30.05 -48.95 -33.44
C PRO A 118 29.28 -49.16 -32.13
N ALA A 119 28.73 -50.37 -32.01
CA ALA A 119 27.99 -50.87 -30.87
C ALA A 119 28.75 -50.77 -29.53
N PRO A 120 28.00 -50.54 -28.44
CA PRO A 120 28.27 -51.22 -27.19
C PRO A 120 27.08 -52.09 -26.75
N ALA A 121 27.44 -53.29 -26.29
CA ALA A 121 26.75 -54.22 -25.40
C ALA A 121 25.21 -54.16 -25.32
N THR A 122 24.62 -55.24 -25.81
CA THR A 122 23.24 -55.67 -25.62
C THR A 122 22.91 -55.85 -24.12
N GLU A 123 22.18 -54.90 -23.54
CA GLU A 123 21.25 -55.17 -22.44
C GLU A 123 19.82 -54.99 -22.97
N PRO A 124 18.88 -55.92 -22.69
CA PRO A 124 17.50 -55.80 -23.14
C PRO A 124 16.79 -54.72 -22.32
N VAL A 125 16.91 -53.46 -22.76
CA VAL A 125 15.99 -52.41 -22.33
C VAL A 125 14.66 -52.72 -22.98
N THR A 126 13.71 -53.22 -22.18
CA THR A 126 12.30 -53.31 -22.52
C THR A 126 11.84 -51.93 -23.00
N ALA A 127 11.77 -51.73 -24.32
CA ALA A 127 11.21 -50.53 -24.89
C ALA A 127 9.76 -50.41 -24.36
N PRO A 128 9.37 -49.28 -23.73
CA PRO A 128 7.98 -49.09 -23.38
C PRO A 128 7.17 -49.14 -24.69
N VAL A 129 6.28 -50.13 -24.77
CA VAL A 129 5.29 -50.26 -25.84
C VAL A 129 4.63 -48.89 -26.00
N GLN A 130 4.89 -48.20 -27.12
CA GLN A 130 4.19 -46.96 -27.41
C GLN A 130 2.70 -47.32 -27.53
N PRO A 131 1.81 -46.71 -26.73
CA PRO A 131 0.39 -46.97 -26.86
C PRO A 131 -0.02 -46.62 -28.28
N ALA A 132 -0.69 -47.55 -28.96
CA ALA A 132 -1.18 -47.34 -30.31
C ALA A 132 -2.05 -46.07 -30.35
N PHE A 133 -1.63 -45.09 -31.14
CA PHE A 133 -2.40 -43.87 -31.35
C PHE A 133 -3.68 -44.24 -32.11
N ASP A 134 -4.82 -44.04 -31.46
CA ASP A 134 -6.13 -44.14 -32.11
C ASP A 134 -6.49 -42.78 -32.74
N PRO A 135 -6.41 -42.62 -34.07
CA PRO A 135 -6.68 -41.35 -34.73
C PRO A 135 -8.14 -40.90 -34.55
N ALA A 136 -9.09 -41.81 -34.34
CA ALA A 136 -10.49 -41.47 -34.14
C ALA A 136 -10.72 -40.79 -32.77
N ALA A 137 -10.05 -41.27 -31.72
CA ALA A 137 -10.12 -40.64 -30.39
C ALA A 137 -9.50 -39.23 -30.39
N SER A 138 -8.46 -39.01 -31.20
CA SER A 138 -7.82 -37.69 -31.34
C SER A 138 -8.72 -36.66 -32.02
N ALA A 139 -9.50 -37.07 -33.03
CA ALA A 139 -10.43 -36.19 -33.75
C ALA A 139 -11.58 -35.72 -32.85
N ALA A 140 -12.19 -36.63 -32.08
CA ALA A 140 -13.28 -36.29 -31.14
C ALA A 140 -12.82 -35.30 -30.06
N THR A 141 -11.58 -35.44 -29.58
CA THR A 141 -10.99 -34.53 -28.59
C THR A 141 -10.78 -33.12 -29.18
N ALA A 142 -10.34 -33.04 -30.44
CA ALA A 142 -10.15 -31.77 -31.14
C ALA A 142 -11.49 -31.03 -31.34
N GLU A 143 -12.55 -31.73 -31.73
CA GLU A 143 -13.89 -31.16 -31.89
C GLU A 143 -14.44 -30.61 -30.56
N GLN A 144 -14.25 -31.34 -29.46
CA GLN A 144 -14.65 -30.88 -28.13
C GLN A 144 -13.92 -29.60 -27.72
N MET A 145 -12.63 -29.49 -28.04
CA MET A 145 -11.84 -28.30 -27.75
C MET A 145 -12.30 -27.09 -28.58
N ILE A 146 -12.67 -27.30 -29.85
CA ILE A 146 -13.21 -26.24 -30.71
C ILE A 146 -14.52 -25.69 -30.14
N GLU A 147 -15.45 -26.55 -29.73
CA GLU A 147 -16.73 -26.09 -29.18
C GLU A 147 -16.53 -25.42 -27.81
N GLN A 148 -15.62 -25.92 -26.96
CA GLN A 148 -15.26 -25.25 -25.71
C GLN A 148 -14.67 -23.85 -25.95
N ASN A 149 -13.76 -23.70 -26.92
CA ASN A 149 -13.17 -22.42 -27.29
C ASN A 149 -14.23 -21.44 -27.82
N LYS A 150 -15.18 -21.92 -28.60
CA LYS A 150 -16.31 -21.13 -29.09
C LYS A 150 -17.21 -20.65 -27.95
N GLN A 151 -17.48 -21.51 -26.97
CA GLN A 151 -18.24 -21.11 -25.76
C GLN A 151 -17.49 -20.04 -24.95
N ARG A 152 -16.17 -20.20 -24.75
CA ARG A 152 -15.34 -19.19 -24.08
C ARG A 152 -15.30 -17.86 -24.84
N ALA A 153 -15.21 -17.91 -26.17
CA ALA A 153 -15.22 -16.71 -27.01
C ALA A 153 -16.52 -15.92 -26.86
N ARG A 154 -17.68 -16.61 -26.82
CA ARG A 154 -18.99 -15.97 -26.60
C ARG A 154 -19.09 -15.29 -25.25
N LEU A 155 -18.65 -15.95 -24.17
CA LEU A 155 -18.64 -15.36 -22.82
C LEU A 155 -17.73 -14.14 -22.74
N ASN A 156 -16.55 -14.20 -23.36
CA ASN A 156 -15.64 -13.07 -23.42
C ASN A 156 -16.22 -11.89 -24.20
N GLN A 157 -16.90 -12.15 -25.32
CA GLN A 157 -17.60 -11.10 -26.08
C GLN A 157 -18.69 -10.43 -25.23
N GLN A 158 -19.51 -11.22 -24.53
CA GLN A 158 -20.54 -10.68 -23.64
C GLN A 158 -19.95 -9.84 -22.50
N ARG A 159 -18.82 -10.28 -21.92
CA ARG A 159 -18.13 -9.53 -20.88
C ARG A 159 -17.61 -8.18 -21.41
N LEU A 160 -17.02 -8.19 -22.60
CA LEU A 160 -16.51 -6.98 -23.23
C LEU A 160 -17.63 -5.98 -23.57
N GLU A 161 -18.77 -6.47 -24.05
CA GLU A 161 -19.94 -5.62 -24.30
C GLU A 161 -20.49 -5.00 -23.02
N ARG A 162 -20.56 -5.78 -21.93
CA ARG A 162 -20.98 -5.26 -20.62
C ARG A 162 -20.04 -4.17 -20.13
N GLU A 163 -18.74 -4.42 -20.17
CA GLU A 163 -17.71 -3.46 -19.77
C GLU A 163 -17.77 -2.20 -20.65
N ARG A 164 -17.99 -2.34 -21.96
CA ARG A 164 -18.15 -1.19 -22.86
C ARG A 164 -19.38 -0.35 -22.50
N ARG A 165 -20.51 -0.99 -22.16
CA ARG A 165 -21.73 -0.29 -21.71
C ARG A 165 -21.49 0.44 -20.39
N GLU A 166 -20.84 -0.21 -19.43
CA GLU A 166 -20.49 0.39 -18.13
C GLU A 166 -19.57 1.60 -18.30
N ARG A 167 -18.54 1.51 -19.15
CA ARG A 167 -17.65 2.63 -19.45
C ARG A 167 -18.37 3.81 -20.12
N LEU A 168 -19.35 3.53 -20.98
CA LEU A 168 -20.16 4.58 -21.60
C LEU A 168 -21.05 5.30 -20.59
N LEU A 169 -21.67 4.55 -19.67
CA LEU A 169 -22.48 5.13 -18.59
C LEU A 169 -21.62 5.96 -17.63
N ALA A 170 -20.49 5.42 -17.18
CA ALA A 170 -19.55 6.15 -16.33
C ALA A 170 -19.02 7.42 -17.00
N GLY A 171 -18.74 7.37 -18.31
CA GLY A 171 -18.36 8.56 -19.08
C GLY A 171 -19.46 9.61 -19.17
N GLN A 172 -20.73 9.19 -19.29
CA GLN A 172 -21.87 10.10 -19.28
C GLN A 172 -22.04 10.76 -17.91
N GLU A 173 -21.94 10.01 -16.81
CA GLU A 173 -22.01 10.54 -15.45
C GLU A 173 -20.90 11.56 -15.18
N GLN A 174 -19.66 11.25 -15.61
CA GLN A 174 -18.54 12.19 -15.49
C GLN A 174 -18.78 13.47 -16.29
N ALA A 175 -19.33 13.38 -17.49
CA ALA A 175 -19.65 14.56 -18.29
C ALA A 175 -20.74 15.43 -17.64
N LEU A 176 -21.75 14.82 -17.00
CA LEU A 176 -22.76 15.55 -16.25
C LEU A 176 -22.16 16.24 -15.01
N ALA A 177 -21.33 15.53 -14.25
CA ALA A 177 -20.65 16.09 -13.08
C ALA A 177 -19.72 17.26 -13.46
N ALA A 178 -19.01 17.16 -14.59
CA ALA A 178 -18.16 18.24 -15.10
C ALA A 178 -18.96 19.49 -15.45
N ARG A 179 -20.10 19.33 -16.14
CA ARG A 179 -21.00 20.45 -16.47
C ARG A 179 -21.57 21.13 -15.23
N GLU A 180 -21.92 20.36 -14.20
CA GLU A 180 -22.40 20.92 -12.95
C GLU A 180 -21.31 21.72 -12.22
N LEU A 181 -20.06 21.23 -12.22
CA LEU A 181 -18.94 21.96 -11.65
C LEU A 181 -18.67 23.27 -12.40
N GLU A 182 -18.75 23.28 -13.73
CA GLU A 182 -18.63 24.50 -14.54
C GLU A 182 -19.72 25.50 -14.18
N ARG A 183 -20.97 25.05 -14.07
CA ARG A 183 -22.09 25.90 -13.66
C ARG A 183 -21.88 26.50 -12.27
N GLN A 184 -21.37 25.73 -11.31
CA GLN A 184 -21.06 26.23 -9.98
C GLN A 184 -19.92 27.27 -10.01
N ARG A 185 -18.91 27.07 -10.86
CA ARG A 185 -17.83 28.06 -11.03
C ARG A 185 -18.34 29.36 -11.61
N GLU A 186 -19.21 29.30 -12.62
CA GLU A 186 -19.84 30.49 -13.20
C GLU A 186 -20.73 31.23 -12.19
N GLU A 187 -21.50 30.50 -11.38
CA GLU A 187 -22.31 31.11 -10.33
C GLU A 187 -21.43 31.74 -9.24
N GLN A 188 -20.35 31.08 -8.82
CA GLN A 188 -19.39 31.64 -7.87
C GLN A 188 -18.70 32.89 -8.43
N ALA A 189 -18.28 32.87 -9.71
CA ALA A 189 -17.71 34.03 -10.38
C ALA A 189 -18.71 35.19 -10.44
N SER A 190 -19.98 34.89 -10.74
CA SER A 190 -21.06 35.88 -10.76
C SER A 190 -21.33 36.47 -9.38
N ARG A 191 -21.36 35.64 -8.32
CA ARG A 191 -21.50 36.09 -6.92
C ARG A 191 -20.32 36.95 -6.50
N GLN A 192 -19.09 36.58 -6.86
CA GLN A 192 -17.90 37.38 -6.57
C GLN A 192 -17.92 38.73 -7.29
N ALA A 193 -18.32 38.76 -8.56
CA ALA A 193 -18.48 40.00 -9.32
C ALA A 193 -19.55 40.92 -8.69
N GLY A 194 -20.66 40.36 -8.22
CA GLY A 194 -21.69 41.09 -7.49
C GLY A 194 -21.20 41.70 -6.18
N ILE A 195 -20.42 40.95 -5.39
CA ILE A 195 -19.82 41.45 -4.15
C ILE A 195 -18.78 42.55 -4.43
N ALA A 196 -17.96 42.39 -5.47
CA ALA A 196 -16.96 43.38 -5.86
C ALA A 196 -17.60 44.71 -6.32
N ALA A 197 -18.71 44.65 -7.07
CA ALA A 197 -19.44 45.84 -7.52
C ALA A 197 -20.18 46.56 -6.38
N ALA A 198 -20.58 45.85 -5.33
CA ALA A 198 -21.31 46.41 -4.18
C ALA A 198 -20.39 46.92 -3.05
N GLN A 199 -19.06 46.75 -3.13
CA GLN A 199 -18.15 47.35 -2.15
C GLN A 199 -18.08 48.87 -2.39
N PRO A 200 -18.62 49.71 -1.48
CA PRO A 200 -18.39 51.13 -1.56
C PRO A 200 -16.88 51.35 -1.39
N VAL A 201 -16.32 52.27 -2.19
CA VAL A 201 -14.94 52.73 -2.10
C VAL A 201 -14.68 53.20 -0.66
N ARG A 202 -14.23 52.28 0.20
CA ARG A 202 -13.84 52.60 1.57
C ARG A 202 -12.54 53.37 1.45
N ALA A 203 -12.57 54.62 1.92
CA ALA A 203 -11.40 55.47 2.00
C ALA A 203 -10.21 54.69 2.56
N SER A 204 -9.08 54.80 1.86
CA SER A 204 -7.82 54.15 2.17
C SER A 204 -7.55 54.26 3.68
N PRO A 205 -7.45 53.15 4.44
CA PRO A 205 -7.07 53.23 5.84
C PRO A 205 -5.68 53.89 5.92
N ALA A 206 -5.57 54.89 6.79
CA ALA A 206 -4.31 55.57 7.07
C ALA A 206 -3.20 54.54 7.37
N PRO A 207 -1.95 54.80 6.96
CA PRO A 207 -0.85 53.86 7.10
C PRO A 207 -0.65 53.51 8.58
N ILE A 208 -1.12 52.33 8.96
CA ILE A 208 -0.84 51.73 10.25
C ILE A 208 0.65 51.41 10.23
N GLN A 209 1.38 51.97 11.19
CA GLN A 209 2.81 51.74 11.34
C GLN A 209 3.11 50.24 11.33
N PRO A 210 4.21 49.79 10.70
CA PRO A 210 4.54 48.39 10.59
C PRO A 210 4.77 47.82 12.00
N VAL A 211 3.76 47.11 12.50
CA VAL A 211 3.87 46.24 13.66
C VAL A 211 5.00 45.26 13.34
N ALA A 212 5.98 45.17 14.24
CA ALA A 212 7.16 44.32 14.07
C ALA A 212 6.75 42.93 13.53
N PRO A 213 7.51 42.36 12.58
CA PRO A 213 7.15 41.11 11.93
C PRO A 213 6.98 40.01 12.98
N VAL A 214 5.73 39.63 13.24
CA VAL A 214 5.40 38.54 14.15
C VAL A 214 6.04 37.29 13.56
N LEU A 215 6.87 36.62 14.36
CA LEU A 215 7.49 35.36 13.97
C LEU A 215 6.39 34.33 13.71
N THR A 216 6.17 34.02 12.43
CA THR A 216 5.22 32.99 12.00
C THR A 216 5.71 31.62 12.44
N VAL A 217 4.78 30.71 12.71
CA VAL A 217 5.06 29.32 13.09
C VAL A 217 5.91 28.60 12.03
N SER A 218 5.74 28.93 10.75
CA SER A 218 6.60 28.38 9.68
C SER A 218 8.08 28.65 9.97
N ARG A 219 8.41 29.92 10.26
CA ARG A 219 9.78 30.37 10.48
C ARG A 219 10.38 29.81 11.77
N ILE A 220 9.56 29.62 12.80
CA ILE A 220 9.96 28.98 14.07
C ILE A 220 10.31 27.51 13.84
N CYS A 221 9.49 26.81 13.05
CA CYS A 221 9.62 25.36 12.84
C CYS A 221 10.51 24.97 11.66
N ASP A 222 10.93 25.90 10.80
CA ASP A 222 11.81 25.60 9.65
C ASP A 222 13.21 25.12 10.05
N GLN A 223 13.64 25.35 11.29
CA GLN A 223 14.91 24.83 11.82
C GLN A 223 14.83 23.34 12.19
N ALA A 224 13.63 22.74 12.22
CA ALA A 224 13.47 21.32 12.46
C ALA A 224 13.96 20.53 11.23
N GLY A 225 15.11 19.86 11.36
CA GLY A 225 15.83 19.22 10.24
C GLY A 225 15.13 18.04 9.56
N ASN A 226 13.89 17.68 9.96
CA ASN A 226 13.10 16.68 9.27
C ASN A 226 11.59 17.03 9.29
N PHE A 227 10.86 16.47 8.32
CA PHE A 227 9.44 16.76 8.11
C PHE A 227 8.60 16.47 9.36
N PHE A 228 8.86 15.34 10.05
CA PHE A 228 8.13 14.94 11.25
C PHE A 228 8.35 15.90 12.42
N ALA A 229 9.59 16.31 12.67
CA ALA A 229 9.93 17.28 13.71
C ALA A 229 9.32 18.64 13.39
N ARG A 230 9.21 19.00 12.10
CA ARG A 230 8.53 20.23 11.68
C ARG A 230 7.03 20.18 11.95
N GLU A 231 6.35 19.06 11.67
CA GLU A 231 4.93 18.92 12.00
C GLU A 231 4.67 18.89 13.51
N VAL A 232 5.48 18.15 14.28
CA VAL A 232 5.39 18.13 15.75
C VAL A 232 5.64 19.53 16.33
N CYS A 233 6.59 20.28 15.77
CA CYS A 233 6.82 21.68 16.13
C CYS A 233 5.58 22.54 15.84
N ARG A 234 4.98 22.43 14.64
CA ARG A 234 3.78 23.19 14.27
C ARG A 234 2.63 22.92 15.22
N LEU A 235 2.36 21.65 15.53
CA LEU A 235 1.35 21.24 16.52
C LEU A 235 1.58 21.93 17.89
N ARG A 236 2.83 21.94 18.37
CA ARG A 236 3.18 22.53 19.66
C ARG A 236 3.04 24.06 19.65
N GLU A 237 3.50 24.72 18.59
CA GLU A 237 3.44 26.17 18.44
C GLU A 237 2.01 26.65 18.22
N CYS A 238 1.18 25.91 17.47
CA CYS A 238 -0.22 26.24 17.23
C CYS A 238 -1.12 26.13 18.46
N ASN A 239 -0.68 25.42 19.50
CA ASN A 239 -1.35 25.41 20.79
C ASN A 239 -1.08 26.67 21.64
N LYS A 240 -0.14 27.54 21.24
CA LYS A 240 0.13 28.79 21.97
C LYS A 240 -0.83 29.89 21.50
N ALA A 241 -1.37 30.65 22.44
CA ALA A 241 -2.29 31.76 22.14
C ALA A 241 -1.67 32.84 21.24
N SER A 242 -0.34 33.02 21.31
CA SER A 242 0.42 33.95 20.46
C SER A 242 0.39 33.59 18.96
N HIS A 243 0.08 32.33 18.63
CA HIS A 243 0.03 31.84 17.25
C HIS A 243 -1.38 31.45 16.81
N ALA A 244 -2.42 31.79 17.60
CA ALA A 244 -3.81 31.45 17.28
C ALA A 244 -4.29 32.05 15.94
N SER A 245 -3.71 33.17 15.53
CA SER A 245 -4.01 33.87 14.27
C SER A 245 -3.06 33.49 13.13
N ASP A 246 -2.08 32.60 13.34
CA ASP A 246 -1.19 32.16 12.27
C ASP A 246 -1.98 31.31 11.26
N PRO A 247 -1.87 31.57 9.94
CA PRO A 247 -2.63 30.85 8.92
C PRO A 247 -2.41 29.32 8.96
N ILE A 248 -1.22 28.85 9.39
CA ILE A 248 -0.95 27.41 9.54
C ILE A 248 -1.82 26.84 10.66
N CYS A 249 -1.91 27.55 11.78
CA CYS A 249 -2.64 27.09 12.96
C CYS A 249 -4.16 27.16 12.76
N VAL A 250 -4.65 28.18 12.04
CA VAL A 250 -6.06 28.27 11.64
C VAL A 250 -6.44 27.10 10.74
N ASN A 251 -5.60 26.76 9.77
CA ASN A 251 -5.85 25.62 8.88
C ASN A 251 -5.81 24.28 9.64
N PHE A 252 -4.84 24.12 10.54
CA PHE A 252 -4.74 22.93 11.39
C PHE A 252 -5.98 22.73 12.25
N ARG A 253 -6.48 23.81 12.88
CA ARG A 253 -7.70 23.77 13.69
C ARG A 253 -8.93 23.40 12.86
N ARG A 254 -9.08 23.98 11.66
CA ARG A 254 -10.16 23.62 10.73
C ARG A 254 -10.12 22.14 10.33
N MET A 255 -8.93 21.60 10.07
CA MET A 255 -8.76 20.19 9.74
C MET A 255 -9.14 19.28 10.92
N GLU A 256 -8.73 19.62 12.14
CA GLU A 256 -9.13 18.89 13.35
C GLU A 256 -10.65 18.95 13.60
N GLU A 257 -11.28 20.10 13.41
CA GLU A 257 -12.73 20.26 13.54
C GLU A 257 -13.48 19.39 12.52
N ASN A 258 -13.03 19.38 11.26
CA ASN A 258 -13.59 18.51 10.24
C ASN A 258 -13.42 17.02 10.59
N ASN A 259 -12.25 16.61 11.09
CA ASN A 259 -12.02 15.23 11.52
C ASN A 259 -12.91 14.83 12.70
N ARG A 260 -13.12 15.74 13.67
CA ARG A 260 -14.08 15.51 14.76
C ARG A 260 -15.50 15.38 14.25
N ALA A 261 -15.90 16.22 13.30
CA ALA A 261 -17.22 16.13 12.67
C ALA A 261 -17.40 14.79 11.93
N LEU A 262 -16.36 14.28 11.25
CA LEU A 262 -16.43 12.96 10.62
C LEU A 262 -16.60 11.84 11.65
N GLN A 263 -15.82 11.85 12.74
CA GLN A 263 -15.92 10.85 13.82
C GLN A 263 -17.26 10.88 14.57
N GLN A 264 -17.98 12.00 14.56
CA GLN A 264 -19.31 12.10 15.16
C GLN A 264 -20.43 11.57 14.25
N ASN A 265 -20.15 11.39 12.96
CA ASN A 265 -21.10 10.87 11.97
C ASN A 265 -20.90 9.36 11.69
N GLU A 266 -19.92 8.73 12.33
CA GLU A 266 -19.71 7.26 12.33
C GLU A 266 -20.40 6.61 13.54
#